data_AF-F4QML0-F1
#
_entry.id   AF-F4QML0-F1
#
_cell.length_a   1.000
_cell.length_b   1.000
_cell.length_c   1.000
_cell.angle_alpha   90.00
_cell.angle_beta   90.00
_cell.angle_gamma   90.00
#
_symmetry.space_group_name_H-M   'P 1'
#
loop_
_entity.id
_entity.type
_entity.pdbx_description
1 polymer ?
#
loop_
_entity_poly.entity_id
_entity_poly.type
_entity_poly.pdbx_seq_one_letter_code
_entity_poly.pdbx_strand_id
1 'polypeptide(L)'
;MIIRDSFKGIARFEQWQESLGMARNVLAARLKHLVAHGIFEMRIYCERPKRHEYLLTDKGHELRPMILHMMDWGKRNVYGEEVPATGLIHSCGHELHPVSHCAHCQEALKRGDVTERLNPGAPSIGQLYERTPEGAEG
;
A
#
# COMPACT_ATOMS: atom_id res chain seq x y z
N MET A 1 4.22 6.41 -5.33
CA MET A 1 4.40 5.67 -4.07
C MET A 1 4.60 4.21 -4.42
N ILE A 2 5.50 3.48 -3.73
CA ILE A 2 5.88 2.11 -4.08
C ILE A 2 4.65 1.20 -4.28
N ILE A 3 3.84 1.01 -3.23
CA ILE A 3 2.66 0.10 -3.24
C ILE A 3 1.62 0.52 -4.30
N ARG A 4 1.32 1.83 -4.40
CA ARG A 4 0.41 2.37 -5.42
C ARG A 4 0.85 2.00 -6.83
N ASP A 5 2.14 2.15 -7.09
CA ASP A 5 2.74 1.93 -8.40
C ASP A 5 2.80 0.43 -8.72
N SER A 6 2.91 -0.44 -7.71
CA SER A 6 2.77 -1.89 -7.87
C SER A 6 1.42 -2.34 -8.39
N PHE A 7 0.33 -1.69 -7.98
CA PHE A 7 -0.99 -1.97 -8.55
C PHE A 7 -1.11 -1.60 -10.04
N LYS A 8 -0.15 -0.85 -10.59
CA LYS A 8 -0.04 -0.51 -12.02
C LYS A 8 0.93 -1.45 -12.76
N GLY A 9 1.40 -2.51 -12.11
CA GLY A 9 2.36 -3.47 -12.68
C GLY A 9 3.82 -3.07 -12.56
N ILE A 10 4.15 -2.03 -11.78
CA ILE A 10 5.55 -1.71 -11.48
C ILE A 10 6.08 -2.74 -10.48
N ALA A 11 7.10 -3.49 -10.88
CA ALA A 11 7.66 -4.58 -10.07
C ALA A 11 9.20 -4.54 -9.97
N ARG A 12 9.88 -3.70 -10.75
CA ARG A 12 11.35 -3.62 -10.77
C ARG A 12 11.86 -2.35 -10.10
N PHE A 13 13.04 -2.47 -9.49
CA PHE A 13 13.69 -1.39 -8.74
C PHE A 13 13.85 -0.11 -9.58
N GLU A 14 14.35 -0.25 -10.80
CA GLU A 14 14.63 0.88 -11.70
C GLU A 14 13.36 1.62 -12.10
N GLN A 15 12.24 0.90 -12.26
CA GLN A 15 10.95 1.51 -12.61
C GLN A 15 10.44 2.45 -11.49
N TRP A 16 10.63 2.10 -10.22
CA TRP A 16 10.31 3.02 -9.11
C TRP A 16 11.32 4.16 -9.00
N GLN A 17 12.60 3.90 -9.28
CA GLN A 17 13.61 4.96 -9.26
C GLN A 17 13.27 6.04 -10.29
N GLU A 18 12.87 5.63 -11.50
CA GLU A 18 12.40 6.52 -12.57
C GLU A 18 11.08 7.21 -12.20
N SER A 19 10.10 6.49 -11.64
CA SER A 19 8.77 7.06 -11.38
C SER A 19 8.68 7.96 -10.14
N LEU A 20 9.53 7.72 -9.13
CA LEU A 20 9.48 8.42 -7.85
C LEU A 20 10.58 9.46 -7.67
N GLY A 21 11.65 9.41 -8.46
CA GLY A 21 12.85 10.24 -8.26
C GLY A 21 13.53 10.02 -6.90
N MET A 22 13.26 8.88 -6.26
CA MET A 22 13.76 8.59 -4.91
C MET A 22 15.23 8.16 -4.94
N ALA A 23 16.00 8.59 -3.94
CA ALA A 23 17.37 8.11 -3.75
C ALA A 23 17.41 6.58 -3.61
N ARG A 24 18.37 5.92 -4.27
CA ARG A 24 18.46 4.45 -4.36
C ARG A 24 18.48 3.77 -2.99
N ASN A 25 19.25 4.32 -2.05
CA ASN A 25 19.35 3.80 -0.69
C ASN A 25 18.00 3.84 0.05
N VAL A 26 17.24 4.93 -0.07
CA VAL A 26 15.92 5.07 0.55
C VAL A 26 14.92 4.09 -0.07
N LEU A 27 14.92 3.95 -1.40
CA LEU A 27 14.06 2.99 -2.09
C LEU A 27 14.39 1.55 -1.67
N ALA A 28 15.67 1.19 -1.62
CA ALA A 28 16.12 -0.12 -1.19
C ALA A 28 15.70 -0.43 0.26
N ALA A 29 15.87 0.52 1.18
CA ALA A 29 15.43 0.37 2.57
C ALA A 29 13.91 0.14 2.65
N ARG A 30 13.11 0.95 1.95
CA ARG A 30 11.65 0.80 1.94
C ARG A 30 11.19 -0.54 1.37
N LEU A 31 11.77 -0.98 0.25
CA LEU A 31 11.47 -2.29 -0.33
C LEU A 31 11.85 -3.42 0.61
N LYS A 32 13.03 -3.35 1.25
CA LYS A 32 13.45 -4.32 2.27
C LYS A 32 12.43 -4.41 3.43
N HIS A 33 11.98 -3.27 3.95
CA HIS A 33 10.96 -3.25 5.01
C HIS A 33 9.63 -3.86 4.53
N LEU A 34 9.18 -3.52 3.33
CA LEU A 34 7.92 -4.05 2.80
C LEU A 34 8.01 -5.57 2.54
N VAL A 35 9.16 -6.09 2.13
CA VAL A 35 9.41 -7.54 2.04
C VAL A 35 9.42 -8.18 3.42
N ALA A 36 10.13 -7.59 4.40
CA ALA A 36 10.19 -8.11 5.77
C ALA A 36 8.81 -8.18 6.44
N HIS A 37 7.90 -7.24 6.14
CA HIS A 37 6.51 -7.26 6.62
C HIS A 37 5.58 -8.14 5.78
N GLY A 38 6.09 -8.86 4.78
CA GLY A 38 5.32 -9.75 3.92
C GLY A 38 4.33 -9.03 3.02
N ILE A 39 4.57 -7.75 2.70
CA ILE A 39 3.77 -6.97 1.72
C ILE A 39 4.21 -7.29 0.30
N PHE A 40 5.52 -7.47 0.10
CA PHE A 40 6.10 -7.96 -1.15
C PHE A 40 6.82 -9.29 -0.92
N GLU A 41 6.82 -10.13 -1.94
CA GLU A 41 7.84 -11.17 -2.11
C GLU A 41 8.85 -10.72 -3.18
N MET A 42 10.11 -11.12 -3.01
CA MET A 42 11.16 -10.85 -4.00
C MET A 42 11.45 -12.12 -4.80
N ARG A 43 11.29 -12.06 -6.12
CA ARG A 43 11.55 -13.17 -7.04
C ARG A 43 12.68 -12.84 -8.01
N ILE A 44 13.47 -13.85 -8.34
CA ILE A 44 14.44 -13.78 -9.44
C ILE A 44 13.68 -14.08 -10.73
N TYR A 45 13.65 -13.13 -11.66
CA TYR A 45 13.02 -13.33 -12.98
C TYR A 45 14.04 -13.57 -14.10
N CYS A 46 15.33 -13.34 -13.83
CA CYS A 46 16.42 -13.64 -14.75
C CYS A 46 17.65 -14.03 -13.95
N GLU A 47 18.31 -15.14 -14.31
CA GLU A 47 19.50 -15.62 -13.60
C GLU A 47 20.81 -15.02 -14.14
N ARG A 48 20.84 -14.57 -15.41
CA ARG A 48 22.07 -14.11 -16.08
C ARG A 48 21.78 -12.90 -17.00
N PRO A 49 22.05 -11.66 -16.56
CA PRO A 49 22.45 -11.26 -15.21
C PRO A 49 21.31 -11.49 -14.20
N LYS A 50 21.66 -11.66 -12.92
CA LYS A 50 20.65 -11.84 -11.85
C LYS A 50 19.77 -10.59 -11.73
N ARG A 51 18.48 -10.72 -11.99
CA ARG A 51 17.50 -9.62 -11.86
C ARG A 51 16.33 -10.04 -10.98
N HIS A 52 15.90 -9.10 -10.15
CA HIS A 52 14.82 -9.31 -9.18
C HIS A 52 13.61 -8.45 -9.53
N GLU A 53 12.44 -8.98 -9.21
CA GLU A 53 11.18 -8.26 -9.17
C GLU A 53 10.54 -8.41 -7.78
N TYR A 54 9.69 -7.45 -7.43
CA TYR A 54 8.97 -7.41 -6.17
C TYR A 54 7.48 -7.49 -6.47
N LEU A 55 6.85 -8.58 -6.05
CA LEU A 55 5.45 -8.89 -6.32
C LEU A 55 4.64 -8.74 -5.04
N LEU A 56 3.45 -8.14 -5.14
CA LEU A 56 2.55 -8.04 -3.99
C LEU A 56 2.16 -9.46 -3.54
N THR A 57 2.23 -9.70 -2.25
CA THR A 57 1.62 -10.88 -1.64
C THR A 57 0.11 -10.68 -1.50
N ASP A 58 -0.63 -11.70 -1.06
CA ASP A 58 -2.04 -11.57 -0.70
C ASP A 58 -2.26 -10.45 0.34
N LYS A 59 -1.42 -10.40 1.38
CA LYS A 59 -1.40 -9.34 2.39
C LYS A 59 -1.14 -7.96 1.77
N GLY A 60 -0.27 -7.87 0.76
CA GLY A 60 -0.03 -6.63 0.02
C GLY A 60 -1.23 -6.20 -0.84
N HIS A 61 -1.93 -7.16 -1.45
CA HIS A 61 -3.13 -6.91 -2.24
C HIS A 61 -4.29 -6.37 -1.39
N GLU A 62 -4.42 -6.81 -0.13
CA GLU A 62 -5.41 -6.30 0.84
C GLU A 62 -5.25 -4.80 1.14
N LEU A 63 -4.09 -4.19 0.85
CA LEU A 63 -3.88 -2.75 1.04
C LEU A 63 -4.60 -1.88 -0.02
N ARG A 64 -5.11 -2.48 -1.10
CA ARG A 64 -5.69 -1.75 -2.23
C ARG A 64 -6.79 -0.75 -1.83
N PRO A 65 -7.79 -1.10 -0.99
CA PRO A 65 -8.83 -0.16 -0.60
C PRO A 65 -8.27 1.09 0.10
N MET A 66 -7.31 0.92 1.01
CA MET A 66 -6.66 2.04 1.72
C MET A 66 -5.93 2.97 0.76
N ILE A 67 -5.21 2.42 -0.23
CA ILE A 67 -4.53 3.22 -1.25
C ILE A 67 -5.52 4.02 -2.10
N LEU A 68 -6.66 3.43 -2.47
CA LEU A 68 -7.70 4.12 -3.25
C LEU A 68 -8.31 5.29 -2.44
N HIS A 69 -8.65 5.07 -1.17
CA HIS A 69 -9.15 6.14 -0.30
C HIS A 69 -8.13 7.28 -0.11
N MET A 70 -6.86 6.95 0.07
CA MET A 70 -5.79 7.94 0.20
C MET A 70 -5.58 8.75 -1.08
N MET A 71 -5.70 8.12 -2.26
CA MET A 71 -5.62 8.81 -3.55
C MET A 71 -6.77 9.78 -3.75
N ASP A 72 -8.00 9.36 -3.45
CA ASP A 72 -9.18 10.23 -3.51
C ASP A 72 -9.08 11.41 -2.52
N TRP A 73 -8.65 11.14 -1.28
CA TRP A 73 -8.37 12.20 -0.31
C TRP A 73 -7.31 13.18 -0.81
N GLY A 74 -6.20 12.67 -1.36
CA GLY A 74 -5.12 13.49 -1.90
C GLY A 74 -5.61 14.39 -3.02
N LYS A 75 -6.38 13.84 -3.97
CA LYS A 75 -6.99 14.62 -5.06
C LYS A 75 -7.82 15.79 -4.53
N ARG A 76 -8.66 15.56 -3.51
CA ARG A 76 -9.56 16.58 -2.96
C ARG A 76 -8.87 17.66 -2.10
N ASN A 77 -7.74 17.34 -1.47
CA ASN A 77 -7.17 18.19 -0.42
C ASN A 77 -5.74 18.67 -0.68
N VAL A 78 -4.98 18.01 -1.55
CA VAL A 78 -3.56 18.31 -1.79
C VAL A 78 -3.34 19.04 -3.10
N TYR A 79 -4.09 18.68 -4.15
CA TYR A 79 -3.86 19.24 -5.49
C TYR A 79 -4.49 20.62 -5.72
N GLY A 80 -5.41 21.07 -4.86
CA GLY A 80 -6.04 22.38 -5.01
C GLY A 80 -6.78 22.52 -6.35
N GLU A 81 -6.43 23.53 -7.14
CA GLU A 81 -6.95 23.73 -8.51
C GLU A 81 -6.19 22.89 -9.57
N GLU A 82 -5.07 22.27 -9.21
CA GLU A 82 -4.32 21.43 -10.13
C GLU A 82 -4.97 20.06 -10.31
N VAL A 83 -4.76 19.46 -11.50
CA VAL A 83 -5.24 18.12 -11.81
C VAL A 83 -4.14 17.11 -11.48
N PRO A 84 -4.42 16.07 -10.67
CA PRO A 84 -3.45 15.02 -10.43
C PRO A 84 -3.04 14.34 -11.75
N ALA A 85 -1.77 13.96 -11.86
CA ALA A 85 -1.27 13.21 -13.02
C ALA A 85 -2.03 11.89 -13.29
N THR A 86 -2.77 11.36 -12.30
CA THR A 86 -3.61 10.17 -12.46
C THR A 86 -4.95 10.33 -11.74
N GLY A 87 -6.05 10.10 -12.47
CA GLY A 87 -7.39 9.92 -11.91
C GLY A 87 -7.77 8.44 -11.74
N LEU A 88 -8.79 8.16 -10.94
CA LEU A 88 -9.36 6.83 -10.76
C LEU A 88 -10.73 6.80 -11.43
N ILE A 89 -10.93 5.89 -12.38
CA ILE A 89 -12.22 5.68 -13.07
C ILE A 89 -12.72 4.29 -12.67
N HIS A 90 -13.96 4.22 -12.20
CA HIS A 90 -14.62 2.95 -11.93
C HIS A 90 -15.05 2.28 -13.24
N SER A 91 -15.29 0.97 -13.23
CA SER A 91 -15.72 0.22 -14.43
C SER A 91 -17.03 0.73 -15.03
N CYS A 92 -17.83 1.48 -14.27
CA CYS A 92 -19.02 2.18 -14.77
C CYS A 92 -18.72 3.47 -15.57
N GLY A 93 -17.44 3.81 -15.80
CA GLY A 93 -17.03 4.99 -16.57
C GLY A 93 -17.01 6.31 -15.79
N HIS A 94 -17.44 6.29 -14.52
CA HIS A 94 -17.45 7.48 -13.68
C HIS A 94 -16.19 7.58 -12.84
N GLU A 95 -15.87 8.80 -12.41
CA GLU A 95 -14.81 9.02 -11.45
C GLU A 95 -15.08 8.24 -10.15
N LEU A 96 -14.05 7.53 -9.68
CA LEU A 96 -14.14 6.71 -8.48
C LEU A 96 -13.99 7.59 -7.23
N HIS A 97 -15.07 7.69 -6.47
CA HIS A 97 -15.04 8.14 -5.08
C HIS A 97 -15.30 6.93 -4.16
N PRO A 98 -14.27 6.35 -3.54
CA PRO A 98 -14.44 5.14 -2.75
C PRO A 98 -15.24 5.43 -1.48
N VAL A 99 -16.28 4.64 -1.24
CA VAL A 99 -17.12 4.65 -0.04
C VAL A 99 -16.94 3.34 0.72
N SER A 100 -16.87 3.39 2.05
CA SER A 100 -16.77 2.20 2.89
C SER A 100 -18.16 1.78 3.35
N HIS A 101 -18.46 0.49 3.27
CA HIS A 101 -19.71 -0.10 3.74
C HIS A 101 -19.45 -1.04 4.92
N CYS A 102 -20.40 -1.14 5.84
CA CYS A 102 -20.36 -2.18 6.86
C CYS A 102 -20.58 -3.54 6.21
N ALA A 103 -19.66 -4.48 6.40
CA ALA A 103 -19.76 -5.82 5.79
C ALA A 103 -20.99 -6.61 6.26
N HIS A 104 -21.56 -6.29 7.42
CA HIS A 104 -22.73 -6.99 7.96
C HIS A 104 -24.05 -6.48 7.36
N CYS A 105 -24.35 -5.18 7.46
CA CYS A 105 -25.62 -4.61 7.00
C CYS A 105 -25.56 -3.99 5.59
N GLN A 106 -24.38 -3.87 4.99
CA GLN A 106 -24.13 -3.27 3.67
C GLN A 106 -24.45 -1.77 3.56
N GLU A 107 -24.82 -1.12 4.66
CA GLU A 107 -25.00 0.33 4.72
C GLU A 107 -23.66 1.07 4.61
N ALA A 108 -23.67 2.23 3.94
CA ALA A 108 -22.52 3.11 3.86
C ALA A 108 -22.18 3.68 5.24
N LEU A 109 -20.90 3.65 5.62
CA LEU A 109 -20.44 4.17 6.91
C LEU A 109 -20.58 5.69 6.97
N LYS A 110 -21.28 6.19 7.98
CA LYS A 110 -21.43 7.61 8.29
C LYS A 110 -20.52 7.99 9.46
N ARG A 111 -20.30 9.30 9.59
CA ARG A 111 -19.61 9.85 10.77
C ARG A 111 -20.40 9.52 12.03
N GLY A 112 -19.82 8.70 12.90
CA GLY A 112 -20.44 8.26 14.16
C GLY A 112 -20.95 6.82 14.17
N ASP A 113 -20.94 6.11 13.05
CA ASP A 113 -21.40 4.70 12.98
C ASP A 113 -20.44 3.70 13.64
N VAL A 114 -19.23 4.15 14.01
CA VAL A 114 -18.18 3.31 14.59
C VAL A 114 -17.95 3.71 16.04
N THR A 115 -18.05 2.73 16.94
CA THR A 115 -17.60 2.84 18.32
C THR A 115 -16.33 2.03 18.50
N GLU A 116 -15.29 2.65 19.05
CA GLU A 116 -14.06 1.94 19.40
C GLU A 116 -14.28 1.10 20.66
N ARG A 117 -13.95 -0.18 20.59
CA ARG A 117 -13.89 -1.06 21.76
C ARG A 117 -12.43 -1.30 22.11
N LEU A 118 -12.00 -0.80 23.26
CA LEU A 118 -10.70 -1.14 23.83
C LEU A 118 -10.75 -2.56 24.40
N ASN A 119 -9.72 -3.34 24.13
CA ASN A 119 -9.52 -4.65 24.75
C ASN A 119 -8.45 -4.50 25.84
N PRO A 120 -8.84 -4.41 27.14
CA PRO A 120 -7.89 -4.22 28.22
C PRO A 120 -6.84 -5.34 28.25
N GLY A 121 -5.57 -4.98 28.36
CA GLY A 121 -4.45 -5.93 28.39
C GLY A 121 -3.96 -6.43 27.02
N ALA A 122 -4.55 -6.00 25.91
CA ALA A 122 -4.01 -6.26 24.59
C ALA A 122 -2.66 -5.54 24.37
N PRO A 123 -1.68 -6.15 23.70
CA PRO A 123 -0.39 -5.52 23.44
C PRO A 123 -0.55 -4.34 22.47
N SER A 124 0.24 -3.29 22.68
CA SER A 124 0.35 -2.20 21.71
C SER A 124 1.06 -2.68 20.44
N ILE A 125 0.88 -1.94 19.35
CA ILE A 125 1.63 -2.19 18.11
C ILE A 125 3.14 -2.16 18.36
N GLY A 126 3.64 -1.26 19.22
CA GLY A 126 5.05 -1.20 19.60
C GLY A 126 5.53 -2.48 20.28
N GLN A 127 4.74 -3.00 21.23
CA GLN A 127 5.05 -4.26 21.93
C GLN A 127 5.00 -5.47 20.99
N LEU A 128 4.16 -5.44 19.96
CA LEU A 128 4.14 -6.48 18.92
C LEU A 128 5.38 -6.40 18.02
N TYR A 129 5.84 -5.20 17.67
CA TYR A 129 7.05 -5.02 16.89
C TYR A 129 8.30 -5.47 17.66
N GLU A 130 8.39 -5.20 18.97
CA GLU A 130 9.50 -5.69 19.81
C GLU A 130 9.55 -7.23 19.90
N ARG A 131 8.39 -7.90 19.78
CA ARG A 131 8.28 -9.37 19.83
C ARG A 131 8.62 -10.05 18.50
N THR A 132 8.55 -9.32 17.40
CA THR A 132 8.87 -9.86 16.07
C THR A 132 10.35 -9.55 15.85
N PRO A 133 11.28 -10.52 16.00
CA PRO A 133 12.69 -10.20 15.84
C PRO A 133 12.88 -9.70 14.40
N GLU A 134 13.39 -8.49 14.23
CA GLU A 134 14.02 -8.11 12.97
C GLU A 134 15.15 -9.11 12.71
N GLY A 135 14.90 -10.11 11.86
CA GLY A 135 15.91 -11.10 11.45
C GLY A 135 15.52 -12.55 11.70
N ALA A 136 14.67 -13.11 10.85
CA ALA A 136 14.97 -14.43 10.32
C ALA A 136 15.93 -14.21 9.15
N GLU A 137 17.24 -14.17 9.45
CA GLU A 137 18.27 -14.32 8.43
C GLU A 137 18.12 -15.71 7.80
N GLY A 138 17.93 -15.73 6.47
CA GLY A 138 17.90 -16.89 5.61
C GLY A 138 18.00 -16.45 4.16
#